data_AF-A0AB37HJG1-F1
#
_entry.id   AF-A0AB37HJG1-F1
#
_cell.length_a   1.000
_cell.length_b   1.000
_cell.length_c   1.000
_cell.angle_alpha   90.00
_cell.angle_beta   90.00
_cell.angle_gamma   90.00
#
_symmetry.space_group_name_H-M   'P 1'
#
loop_
_entity.id
_entity.type
_entity.pdbx_description
1 polymer ?
#
loop_
_entity_poly.entity_id
_entity_poly.type
_entity_poly.pdbx_seq_one_letter_code
_entity_poly.pdbx_strand_id
1 'polypeptide(L)'
;MKKKNSPVFENKSLVIWKMAIATALSWELAKFTGSHHPYLAPLTVILCMKPLLNQTILFAFYRFIGTVFGIILVIMVAKSLQLNGLTLGILILSGGFIAKWFKLDMNAIEQVALTILLVFVFEQKSEHYAFDRIKDMLIGAAVAIIVNVYIFPSTFVKRAATAFNEYSSELSTMFSEYSLWILGGCDPVKGNEYKEQLKKTVQELQQMKKDVKKTAKTFGYFPFCMKKKTILKEIYQKTKQISDGYSYLLNVTETFKEWGSSETMTEADKGVWSNQMKRFNRDIGNLKKEQSFSKGSNFPSLLPAEQLAQQYHISLVQVTKQFINQENA
;
A
#
# COMPACT_ATOMS: atom_id res chain seq x y z
N MET A 1 21.32 -13.02 3.65
CA MET A 1 20.21 -12.82 4.61
C MET A 1 19.13 -11.95 3.97
N LYS A 2 18.05 -12.55 3.45
CA LYS A 2 16.92 -11.82 2.82
C LYS A 2 16.14 -11.08 3.91
N LYS A 3 16.18 -9.74 3.87
CA LYS A 3 15.46 -8.86 4.79
C LYS A 3 13.97 -9.17 4.67
N LYS A 4 13.32 -9.55 5.78
CA LYS A 4 11.88 -9.80 5.88
C LYS A 4 11.14 -8.55 5.38
N ASN A 5 10.39 -8.67 4.27
CA ASN A 5 9.69 -7.57 3.58
C ASN A 5 8.66 -6.94 4.53
N SER A 6 9.09 -5.95 5.32
CA SER A 6 8.16 -4.97 5.87
C SER A 6 7.52 -4.25 4.69
N PRO A 7 6.22 -3.89 4.75
CA PRO A 7 5.62 -3.04 3.72
C PRO A 7 6.56 -1.87 3.46
N VAL A 8 6.84 -1.60 2.18
CA VAL A 8 7.87 -0.67 1.67
C VAL A 8 7.94 0.66 2.46
N PHE A 9 6.81 1.09 3.02
CA PHE A 9 6.63 2.35 3.71
C PHE A 9 6.73 2.32 5.25
N GLU A 10 7.00 1.17 5.86
CA GLU A 10 7.00 1.04 7.33
C GLU A 10 8.38 1.36 7.93
N ASN A 11 8.49 2.53 8.58
CA ASN A 11 9.60 2.85 9.48
C ASN A 11 9.14 2.66 10.93
N LYS A 12 9.41 1.49 11.51
CA LYS A 12 8.95 1.20 12.87
C LYS A 12 9.46 2.24 13.88
N SER A 13 10.74 2.62 13.80
CA SER A 13 11.33 3.62 14.70
C SER A 13 10.65 4.98 14.59
N LEU A 14 10.40 5.47 13.37
CA LEU A 14 9.71 6.75 13.18
C LEU A 14 8.25 6.69 13.62
N VAL A 15 7.58 5.55 13.40
CA VAL A 15 6.20 5.33 13.90
C VAL A 15 6.18 5.38 15.42
N ILE A 16 7.15 4.75 16.09
CA ILE A 16 7.30 4.78 17.55
C ILE A 16 7.52 6.23 18.03
N TRP A 17 8.47 6.96 17.43
CA TRP A 17 8.74 8.36 17.81
C TRP A 17 7.53 9.28 17.62
N LYS A 18 6.89 9.25 16.45
CA LYS A 18 5.71 10.11 16.20
C LYS A 18 4.54 9.73 17.12
N MET A 19 4.39 8.45 17.44
CA MET A 19 3.35 7.96 18.34
C MET A 19 3.60 8.44 19.77
N ALA A 20 4.84 8.35 20.27
CA ALA A 20 5.19 8.85 21.60
C ALA A 20 4.91 10.36 21.73
N ILE A 21 5.33 11.15 20.74
CA ILE A 21 5.10 12.61 20.71
C ILE A 21 3.59 12.91 20.66
N ALA A 22 2.84 12.22 19.79
CA ALA A 22 1.40 12.41 19.65
C ALA A 22 0.63 12.02 20.93
N THR A 23 1.03 10.94 21.60
CA THR A 23 0.47 10.48 22.87
C THR A 23 0.64 11.55 23.94
N ALA A 24 1.86 12.06 24.13
CA ALA A 24 2.14 13.12 25.10
C ALA A 24 1.30 14.39 24.81
N LEU A 25 1.28 14.85 23.56
CA LEU A 25 0.50 16.01 23.15
C LEU A 25 -1.01 15.82 23.38
N SER A 26 -1.54 14.65 23.06
CA SER A 26 -2.96 14.35 23.22
C SER A 26 -3.40 14.30 24.68
N TRP A 27 -2.53 13.83 25.58
CA TRP A 27 -2.78 13.83 27.02
C TRP A 27 -2.92 15.26 27.56
N GLU A 28 -1.95 16.12 27.24
CA GLU A 28 -1.95 17.52 27.69
C GLU A 28 -3.13 18.29 27.12
N LEU A 29 -3.48 18.07 25.85
CA LEU A 29 -4.66 18.68 25.23
C LEU A 29 -5.97 18.22 25.89
N ALA A 30 -6.10 16.92 26.20
CA ALA A 30 -7.29 16.41 26.88
C ALA A 30 -7.46 17.04 28.27
N LYS A 31 -6.38 17.14 29.06
CA LYS A 31 -6.39 17.85 30.35
C LYS A 31 -6.76 19.32 30.18
N PHE A 32 -6.15 20.01 29.22
CA PHE A 32 -6.42 21.41 28.94
C PHE A 32 -7.90 21.66 28.60
N THR A 33 -8.55 20.72 27.92
CA THR A 33 -9.99 20.76 27.62
C THR A 33 -10.89 20.28 28.77
N GLY A 34 -10.34 20.10 29.97
CA GLY A 34 -11.10 19.70 31.17
C GLY A 34 -11.63 18.26 31.13
N SER A 35 -10.91 17.33 30.51
CA SER A 35 -11.24 15.90 30.61
C SER A 35 -10.91 15.36 32.00
N HIS A 36 -11.85 14.59 32.59
CA HIS A 36 -11.60 13.83 33.82
C HIS A 36 -10.85 12.52 33.52
N HIS A 37 -10.81 12.11 32.25
CA HIS A 37 -10.24 10.86 31.80
C HIS A 37 -9.20 11.05 30.67
N PRO A 38 -8.19 11.94 30.84
CA PRO A 38 -7.30 12.38 29.75
C PRO A 38 -6.52 11.24 29.08
N TYR A 39 -6.41 10.07 29.72
CA TYR A 39 -5.79 8.86 29.17
C TYR A 39 -6.50 8.30 27.93
N LEU A 40 -7.77 8.66 27.70
CA LEU A 40 -8.56 8.21 26.56
C LEU A 40 -8.07 8.80 25.22
N ALA A 41 -7.48 9.99 25.24
CA ALA A 41 -6.94 10.65 24.06
C ALA A 41 -5.66 9.95 23.54
N PRO A 42 -4.65 9.67 24.38
CA PRO A 42 -3.50 8.85 24.01
C PRO A 42 -3.84 7.44 23.58
N LEU A 43 -4.82 6.80 24.25
CA LEU A 43 -5.33 5.51 23.81
C LEU A 43 -5.82 5.57 22.36
N THR A 44 -6.51 6.65 22.00
CA THR A 44 -6.96 6.87 20.62
C THR A 44 -5.81 7.13 19.67
N VAL A 45 -4.79 7.90 20.07
CA VAL A 45 -3.58 8.10 19.27
C VAL A 45 -2.93 6.75 18.93
N ILE A 46 -2.69 5.90 19.93
CA ILE A 46 -2.01 4.61 19.77
C ILE A 46 -2.78 3.72 18.78
N LEU A 47 -4.12 3.72 18.86
CA LEU A 47 -4.96 2.88 18.01
C LEU A 47 -5.11 3.43 16.58
N CYS A 48 -5.19 4.76 16.43
CA CYS A 48 -5.34 5.46 15.13
C CYS A 48 -4.03 5.62 14.35
N MET A 49 -2.89 5.67 15.03
CA MET A 49 -1.62 5.97 14.38
C MET A 49 -1.21 4.77 13.50
N LYS A 50 -1.28 4.97 12.19
CA LYS A 50 -0.90 3.97 11.18
C LYS A 50 0.32 4.48 10.40
N PRO A 51 1.01 3.60 9.66
CA PRO A 51 2.11 4.01 8.80
C PRO A 51 1.65 5.04 7.75
N LEU A 52 0.50 4.83 7.10
CA LEU A 52 -0.04 5.73 6.08
C LEU A 52 -1.10 6.70 6.62
N LEU A 53 -1.07 7.95 6.15
CA LEU A 53 -2.03 9.00 6.53
C LEU A 53 -3.49 8.64 6.22
N ASN A 54 -3.76 8.10 5.04
CA ASN A 54 -5.12 7.70 4.65
C ASN A 54 -5.68 6.59 5.55
N GLN A 55 -4.82 5.68 6.01
CA GLN A 55 -5.22 4.63 6.95
C GLN A 55 -5.51 5.22 8.33
N THR A 56 -4.71 6.17 8.80
CA THR A 56 -4.97 6.88 10.07
C THR A 56 -6.31 7.61 10.03
N ILE A 57 -6.62 8.33 8.95
CA ILE A 57 -7.90 9.05 8.82
C ILE A 57 -9.08 8.05 8.80
N LEU A 58 -8.97 6.99 7.99
CA LEU A 58 -10.03 5.99 7.88
C LEU A 58 -10.27 5.27 9.22
N PHE A 59 -9.21 4.91 9.94
CA PHE A 59 -9.31 4.25 11.23
C PHE A 59 -9.88 5.17 12.32
N ALA A 60 -9.51 6.46 12.30
CA ALA A 60 -10.13 7.46 13.15
C ALA A 60 -11.64 7.57 12.90
N PHE A 61 -12.06 7.55 11.63
CA PHE A 61 -13.48 7.56 11.27
C PHE A 61 -14.23 6.32 11.76
N TYR A 62 -13.67 5.12 11.59
CA TYR A 62 -14.25 3.89 12.12
C TYR A 62 -14.37 3.89 13.63
N ARG A 63 -13.36 4.42 14.34
CA ARG A 63 -13.44 4.61 15.79
C ARG A 63 -14.54 5.58 16.17
N PHE A 64 -14.72 6.68 15.44
CA PHE A 64 -15.73 7.68 15.78
C PHE A 64 -17.12 7.06 15.71
N ILE A 65 -17.42 6.40 14.58
CA ILE A 65 -18.68 5.67 14.40
C ILE A 65 -18.84 4.62 15.50
N GLY A 66 -17.85 3.74 15.68
CA GLY A 66 -17.94 2.66 16.65
C GLY A 66 -18.13 3.15 18.08
N THR A 67 -17.49 4.25 18.46
CA THR A 67 -17.66 4.88 19.77
C THR A 67 -19.05 5.47 19.95
N VAL A 68 -19.58 6.20 18.96
CA VAL A 68 -20.93 6.77 19.05
C VAL A 68 -21.99 5.67 19.15
N PHE A 69 -21.93 4.66 18.27
CA PHE A 69 -22.88 3.53 18.30
C PHE A 69 -22.79 2.73 19.61
N GLY A 70 -21.56 2.45 20.08
CA GLY A 70 -21.36 1.73 21.34
C GLY A 70 -21.93 2.49 22.55
N ILE A 71 -21.73 3.81 22.62
CA ILE A 71 -22.27 4.64 23.70
C ILE A 71 -23.81 4.65 23.67
N ILE A 72 -24.41 4.85 22.49
CA ILE A 72 -25.88 4.87 22.34
C ILE A 72 -26.48 3.56 22.87
N LEU A 73 -25.90 2.41 22.48
CA LEU A 73 -26.37 1.10 22.91
C LEU A 73 -26.24 0.90 24.42
N VAL A 74 -25.11 1.32 25.02
CA VAL A 74 -24.95 1.22 26.47
C VAL A 74 -25.96 2.11 27.18
N ILE A 75 -26.14 3.37 26.77
CA ILE A 75 -27.08 4.30 27.43
C ILE A 75 -28.51 3.77 27.38
N MET A 76 -28.94 3.17 26.26
CA MET A 76 -30.28 2.60 26.11
C MET A 76 -30.56 1.45 27.08
N VAL A 77 -29.52 0.73 27.51
CA VAL A 77 -29.64 -0.54 28.23
C VAL A 77 -29.10 -0.47 29.67
N ALA A 78 -28.27 0.52 29.99
CA ALA A 78 -27.54 0.65 31.25
C ALA A 78 -28.45 0.74 32.48
N LYS A 79 -29.68 1.25 32.34
CA LYS A 79 -30.64 1.33 33.44
C LYS A 79 -31.34 0.01 33.74
N SER A 80 -31.31 -0.95 32.83
CA SER A 80 -32.13 -2.16 32.89
C SER A 80 -31.35 -3.42 33.24
N LEU A 81 -30.01 -3.40 33.19
CA LEU A 81 -29.20 -4.61 33.31
C LEU A 81 -28.09 -4.49 34.36
N GLN A 82 -27.91 -5.55 35.15
CA GLN A 82 -26.79 -5.69 36.08
C GLN A 82 -25.50 -6.07 35.34
N LEU A 83 -24.38 -5.62 35.90
CA LEU A 83 -23.05 -5.85 35.33
C LEU A 83 -22.62 -7.30 35.58
N ASN A 84 -22.81 -8.16 34.58
CA ASN A 84 -22.37 -9.55 34.55
C ASN A 84 -21.81 -9.87 33.14
N GLY A 85 -20.90 -10.86 33.04
CA GLY A 85 -20.29 -11.29 31.79
C GLY A 85 -21.31 -11.77 30.74
N LEU A 86 -22.41 -12.39 31.16
CA LEU A 86 -23.49 -12.80 30.25
C LEU A 86 -24.18 -11.58 29.63
N THR A 87 -24.57 -10.61 30.46
CA THR A 87 -25.14 -9.33 30.02
C THR A 87 -24.24 -8.62 29.02
N LEU A 88 -22.95 -8.52 29.35
CA LEU A 88 -21.95 -7.90 28.49
C LEU A 88 -21.82 -8.63 27.15
N GLY A 89 -21.79 -9.97 27.18
CA GLY A 89 -21.73 -10.80 25.97
C GLY A 89 -22.94 -10.57 25.05
N ILE A 90 -24.15 -10.53 25.62
CA ILE A 90 -25.38 -10.21 24.87
C ILE A 90 -25.31 -8.80 24.29
N LEU A 91 -24.80 -7.82 25.04
CA LEU A 91 -24.72 -6.43 24.58
C LEU A 91 -23.70 -6.26 23.44
N ILE A 92 -22.54 -6.93 23.53
CA ILE A 92 -21.56 -6.94 22.44
C ILE A 92 -22.12 -7.66 21.22
N LEU A 93 -22.82 -8.80 21.42
CA LEU A 93 -23.46 -9.54 20.32
C LEU A 93 -24.50 -8.67 19.63
N SER A 94 -25.43 -8.08 20.37
CA SER A 94 -26.47 -7.22 19.82
C SER A 94 -25.88 -6.00 19.13
N GLY A 95 -24.92 -5.32 19.76
CA GLY A 95 -24.23 -4.18 19.16
C GLY A 95 -23.47 -4.53 17.88
N GLY A 96 -22.82 -5.70 17.85
CA GLY A 96 -22.14 -6.20 16.65
C GLY A 96 -23.11 -6.52 15.51
N PHE A 97 -24.25 -7.17 15.81
CA PHE A 97 -25.27 -7.45 14.80
C PHE A 97 -25.96 -6.17 14.30
N ILE A 98 -26.23 -5.21 15.17
CA ILE A 98 -26.77 -3.90 14.78
C ILE A 98 -25.77 -3.17 13.88
N ALA A 99 -24.50 -3.10 14.28
CA ALA A 99 -23.45 -2.50 13.46
C ALA A 99 -23.30 -3.18 12.09
N LYS A 100 -23.39 -4.52 12.04
CA LYS A 100 -23.42 -5.29 10.80
C LYS A 100 -24.65 -4.97 9.95
N TRP A 101 -25.82 -4.80 10.56
CA TRP A 101 -27.05 -4.41 9.87
C TRP A 101 -26.91 -3.05 9.18
N PHE A 102 -26.25 -2.09 9.83
CA PHE A 102 -25.87 -0.80 9.25
C PHE A 102 -24.71 -0.87 8.24
N LYS A 103 -24.24 -2.09 7.89
CA LYS A 103 -23.13 -2.34 6.94
C LYS A 103 -21.83 -1.63 7.34
N LEU A 104 -21.57 -1.52 8.64
CA LEU A 104 -20.32 -0.95 9.15
C LEU A 104 -19.13 -1.87 8.84
N ASP A 105 -17.96 -1.27 8.65
CA ASP A 105 -16.69 -1.99 8.47
C ASP A 105 -16.34 -2.82 9.72
N MET A 106 -15.62 -3.93 9.54
CA MET A 106 -15.21 -4.79 10.66
C MET A 106 -14.48 -4.00 11.76
N ASN A 107 -13.63 -3.04 11.38
CA ASN A 107 -12.94 -2.19 12.35
C ASN A 107 -13.93 -1.37 13.18
N ALA A 108 -15.02 -0.88 12.59
CA ALA A 108 -16.04 -0.15 13.34
C ALA A 108 -16.84 -1.08 14.27
N ILE A 109 -17.15 -2.31 13.84
CA ILE A 109 -17.81 -3.34 14.67
C ILE A 109 -16.95 -3.67 15.90
N GLU A 110 -15.64 -3.88 15.71
CA GLU A 110 -14.70 -4.08 16.83
C GLU A 110 -14.69 -2.89 17.79
N GLN A 111 -14.78 -1.66 17.28
CA GLN A 111 -14.82 -0.46 18.11
C GLN A 111 -16.16 -0.29 18.85
N VAL A 112 -17.28 -0.75 18.28
CA VAL A 112 -18.57 -0.85 18.99
C VAL A 112 -18.41 -1.77 20.19
N ALA A 113 -17.89 -2.98 19.99
CA ALA A 113 -17.68 -3.95 21.06
C ALA A 113 -16.76 -3.41 22.17
N LEU A 114 -15.63 -2.81 21.79
CA LEU A 114 -14.68 -2.21 22.73
C LEU A 114 -15.31 -1.04 23.50
N THR A 115 -16.11 -0.21 22.85
CA THR A 115 -16.78 0.90 23.50
C THR A 115 -17.86 0.42 24.45
N ILE A 116 -18.65 -0.60 24.06
CA ILE A 116 -19.63 -1.23 24.93
C ILE A 116 -18.97 -1.73 26.22
N LEU A 117 -17.89 -2.49 26.09
CA LEU A 117 -17.15 -2.99 27.24
C LEU A 117 -16.70 -1.86 28.17
N LEU A 118 -16.02 -0.86 27.62
CA LEU A 118 -15.42 0.19 28.44
C LEU A 118 -16.47 1.10 29.08
N VAL A 119 -17.47 1.55 28.32
CA VAL A 119 -18.50 2.44 28.84
C VAL A 119 -19.38 1.69 29.85
N PHE A 120 -19.77 0.45 29.58
CA PHE A 120 -20.58 -0.33 30.53
C PHE A 120 -19.86 -0.57 31.87
N VAL A 121 -18.53 -0.73 31.86
CA VAL A 121 -17.74 -0.95 33.07
C VAL A 121 -17.36 0.32 33.80
N PHE A 122 -16.94 1.37 33.09
CA PHE A 122 -16.36 2.56 33.71
C PHE A 122 -17.39 3.65 33.99
N GLU A 123 -18.51 3.73 33.25
CA GLU A 123 -19.57 4.72 33.53
C GLU A 123 -20.19 4.51 34.92
N GLN A 124 -20.27 3.26 35.39
CA GLN A 124 -20.77 2.96 36.74
C GLN A 124 -19.81 3.39 37.87
N LYS A 125 -18.54 3.64 37.53
CA LYS A 125 -17.47 3.95 38.50
C LYS A 125 -17.06 5.42 38.48
N SER A 126 -17.27 6.09 37.36
CA SER A 126 -16.89 7.48 37.14
C SER A 126 -17.92 8.15 36.25
N GLU A 127 -18.55 9.19 36.78
CA GLU A 127 -19.50 9.99 36.02
C GLU A 127 -18.79 10.65 34.82
N HIS A 128 -19.55 10.94 33.76
CA HIS A 128 -19.07 11.60 32.55
C HIS A 128 -18.10 10.79 31.68
N TYR A 129 -17.86 9.50 31.97
CA TYR A 129 -16.93 8.68 31.20
C TYR A 129 -17.32 8.59 29.71
N ALA A 130 -18.60 8.39 29.39
CA ALA A 130 -19.11 8.31 28.02
C ALA A 130 -18.90 9.62 27.25
N PHE A 131 -19.08 10.77 27.91
CA PHE A 131 -18.86 12.07 27.30
C PHE A 131 -17.37 12.31 27.04
N ASP A 132 -16.52 12.09 28.05
CA ASP A 132 -15.07 12.20 27.91
C ASP A 132 -14.55 11.21 26.85
N ARG A 133 -15.17 10.03 26.71
CA ARG A 133 -14.83 9.06 25.67
C ARG A 133 -15.00 9.62 24.27
N ILE A 134 -16.06 10.37 23.98
CA ILE A 134 -16.26 11.00 22.66
C ILE A 134 -15.26 12.15 22.48
N LYS A 135 -15.19 13.06 23.46
CA LYS A 135 -14.32 14.24 23.41
C LYS A 135 -12.86 13.86 23.23
N ASP A 136 -12.33 12.99 24.08
CA ASP A 136 -10.93 12.62 24.09
C ASP A 136 -10.57 11.74 22.89
N MET A 137 -11.52 10.94 22.40
CA MET A 137 -11.36 10.24 21.13
C MET A 137 -11.17 11.23 19.98
N LEU A 138 -11.98 12.29 19.91
CA LEU A 138 -11.84 13.32 18.88
C LEU A 138 -10.49 14.06 18.99
N ILE A 139 -10.06 14.41 20.21
CA ILE A 139 -8.76 15.03 20.47
C ILE A 139 -7.63 14.11 20.01
N GLY A 140 -7.64 12.85 20.44
CA GLY A 140 -6.62 11.87 20.06
C GLY A 140 -6.57 11.62 18.56
N ALA A 141 -7.73 11.54 17.90
CA ALA A 141 -7.82 11.40 16.45
C ALA A 141 -7.25 12.62 15.71
N ALA A 142 -7.60 13.83 16.16
CA ALA A 142 -7.09 15.08 15.59
C ALA A 142 -5.56 15.17 15.74
N VAL A 143 -5.02 14.91 16.93
CA VAL A 143 -3.58 14.91 17.18
C VAL A 143 -2.87 13.86 16.33
N ALA A 144 -3.40 12.64 16.26
CA ALA A 144 -2.85 11.60 15.41
C ALA A 144 -2.79 12.03 13.93
N ILE A 145 -3.85 12.63 13.39
CA ILE A 145 -3.88 13.12 12.01
C ILE A 145 -2.88 14.26 11.82
N ILE A 146 -2.87 15.26 12.70
CA ILE A 146 -1.97 16.43 12.61
C ILE A 146 -0.51 15.99 12.64
N VAL A 147 -0.10 15.23 13.65
CA VAL A 147 1.28 14.76 13.76
C VAL A 147 1.68 13.92 12.55
N ASN A 148 0.76 13.07 12.05
CA ASN A 148 1.01 12.30 10.84
C ASN A 148 1.17 13.24 9.62
N VAL A 149 0.30 14.23 9.42
CA VAL A 149 0.40 15.21 8.32
C VAL A 149 1.73 15.97 8.33
N TYR A 150 2.29 16.32 9.49
CA TYR A 150 3.56 17.04 9.55
C TYR A 150 4.78 16.15 9.33
N ILE A 151 4.82 14.96 9.94
CA ILE A 151 6.02 14.09 9.97
C ILE A 151 6.04 13.08 8.81
N PHE A 152 4.90 12.48 8.45
CA PHE A 152 4.83 11.39 7.46
C PHE A 152 5.16 11.79 6.01
N PRO A 153 4.69 12.93 5.47
CA PRO A 153 4.80 13.15 4.03
C PRO A 153 6.22 13.22 3.49
N SER A 154 7.18 13.78 4.24
CA SER A 154 8.59 13.83 3.81
C SER A 154 9.20 12.42 3.77
N THR A 155 8.91 11.61 4.79
CA THR A 155 9.42 10.25 4.91
C THR A 155 8.82 9.33 3.85
N PHE A 156 7.51 9.44 3.60
CA PHE A 156 6.81 8.63 2.61
C PHE A 156 7.33 8.89 1.20
N VAL A 157 7.50 10.16 0.80
CA VAL A 157 8.03 10.52 -0.53
C VAL A 157 9.45 9.98 -0.71
N LYS A 158 10.33 10.15 0.29
CA LYS A 158 11.69 9.59 0.24
C LYS A 158 11.68 8.08 0.06
N ARG A 159 10.84 7.36 0.81
CA ARG A 159 10.72 5.90 0.71
C ARG A 159 10.15 5.44 -0.62
N ALA A 160 9.13 6.14 -1.14
CA ALA A 160 8.58 5.85 -2.45
C ALA A 160 9.64 6.00 -3.55
N ALA A 161 10.47 7.04 -3.46
CA ALA A 161 11.58 7.25 -4.38
C ALA A 161 12.69 6.18 -4.24
N THR A 162 13.10 5.84 -3.02
CA THR A 162 14.09 4.79 -2.77
C THR A 162 13.61 3.44 -3.31
N ALA A 163 12.38 3.05 -3.00
CA ALA A 163 11.84 1.78 -3.43
C ALA A 163 11.62 1.73 -4.94
N PHE A 164 11.22 2.84 -5.56
CA PHE A 164 11.21 2.97 -7.03
C PHE A 164 12.60 2.69 -7.61
N ASN A 165 13.66 3.27 -7.05
CA ASN A 165 15.03 3.06 -7.53
C ASN A 165 15.50 1.61 -7.35
N GLU A 166 15.11 0.96 -6.24
CA GLU A 166 15.39 -0.45 -5.95
C GLU A 166 14.72 -1.37 -6.99
N TYR A 167 13.40 -1.26 -7.17
CA TYR A 167 12.67 -2.06 -8.17
C TYR A 167 13.11 -1.77 -9.61
N SER A 168 13.47 -0.52 -9.92
CA SER A 168 14.05 -0.17 -11.21
C SER A 168 15.39 -0.88 -11.42
N SER A 169 16.22 -0.95 -10.38
CA SER A 169 17.50 -1.67 -10.44
C SER A 169 17.30 -3.16 -10.62
N GLU A 170 16.39 -3.75 -9.85
CA GLU A 170 16.09 -5.17 -9.94
C GLU A 170 15.54 -5.52 -11.33
N LEU A 171 14.63 -4.71 -11.89
CA LEU A 171 14.11 -4.92 -13.24
C LEU A 171 15.22 -4.86 -14.31
N SER A 172 16.15 -3.92 -14.19
CA SER A 172 17.32 -3.78 -15.08
C SER A 172 18.23 -5.02 -15.01
N THR A 173 18.48 -5.54 -13.80
CA THR A 173 19.19 -6.81 -13.61
C THR A 173 18.42 -7.97 -14.24
N MET A 174 17.11 -8.07 -14.01
CA MET A 174 16.27 -9.13 -14.58
C MET A 174 16.26 -9.10 -16.11
N PHE A 175 16.20 -7.95 -16.76
CA PHE A 175 16.35 -7.87 -18.21
C PHE A 175 17.71 -8.38 -18.70
N SER A 176 18.78 -8.08 -17.96
CA SER A 176 20.13 -8.60 -18.27
C SER A 176 20.22 -10.11 -18.10
N GLU A 177 19.61 -10.64 -17.03
CA GLU A 177 19.54 -12.07 -16.76
C GLU A 177 18.69 -12.80 -17.81
N TYR A 178 17.54 -12.25 -18.21
CA TYR A 178 16.72 -12.78 -19.30
C TYR A 178 17.48 -12.80 -20.63
N SER A 179 18.26 -11.75 -20.92
CA SER A 179 19.12 -11.72 -22.11
C SER A 179 20.09 -12.91 -22.14
N LEU A 180 20.70 -13.27 -21.01
CA LEU A 180 21.60 -14.42 -20.90
C LEU A 180 20.85 -15.75 -20.91
N TRP A 181 19.71 -15.82 -20.24
CA TRP A 181 18.86 -17.02 -20.20
C TRP A 181 18.33 -17.39 -21.59
N ILE A 182 17.94 -16.39 -22.39
CA ILE A 182 17.51 -16.58 -23.78
C ILE A 182 18.67 -17.10 -24.64
N LEU A 183 19.88 -16.51 -24.51
CA LEU A 183 21.08 -17.02 -25.20
C LEU A 183 21.41 -18.46 -24.79
N GLY A 184 21.18 -18.82 -23.52
CA GLY A 184 21.36 -20.17 -23.00
C GLY A 184 20.30 -21.18 -23.43
N GLY A 185 19.33 -20.81 -24.28
CA GLY A 185 18.29 -21.71 -24.76
C GLY A 185 17.08 -21.86 -23.83
N CYS A 186 16.85 -20.91 -22.92
CA CYS A 186 15.65 -20.83 -22.09
C CYS A 186 15.40 -22.05 -21.19
N ASP A 187 16.41 -22.49 -20.42
CA ASP A 187 16.29 -23.58 -19.43
C ASP A 187 14.99 -23.47 -18.59
N PRO A 188 14.11 -24.49 -18.62
CA PRO A 188 12.83 -24.48 -17.91
C PRO A 188 12.93 -24.35 -16.39
N VAL A 189 14.00 -24.86 -15.77
CA VAL A 189 14.19 -24.80 -14.31
C VAL A 189 14.37 -23.34 -13.87
N LYS A 190 15.32 -22.64 -14.50
CA LYS A 190 15.52 -21.20 -14.28
C LYS A 190 14.30 -20.36 -14.66
N GLY A 191 13.61 -20.72 -15.74
CA GLY A 191 12.37 -20.02 -16.14
C GLY A 191 11.28 -20.08 -15.06
N ASN A 192 11.14 -21.20 -14.34
CA ASN A 192 10.21 -21.32 -13.22
C ASN A 192 10.64 -20.49 -12.00
N GLU A 193 11.94 -20.45 -11.69
CA GLU A 193 12.47 -19.60 -10.62
C GLU A 193 12.20 -18.11 -10.90
N TYR A 194 12.46 -17.66 -12.12
CA TYR A 194 12.14 -16.28 -12.53
C TYR A 194 10.66 -15.99 -12.45
N LYS A 195 9.80 -16.91 -12.90
CA LYS A 195 8.34 -16.74 -12.82
C LYS A 195 7.85 -16.53 -11.40
N GLU A 196 8.34 -17.33 -10.44
CA GLU A 196 7.95 -17.19 -9.02
C GLU A 196 8.48 -15.90 -8.40
N GLN A 197 9.71 -15.49 -8.72
CA GLN A 197 10.24 -14.19 -8.30
C GLN A 197 9.41 -13.03 -8.87
N LEU A 198 9.10 -13.06 -10.17
CA LEU A 198 8.33 -12.02 -10.85
C LEU A 198 6.90 -11.91 -10.30
N LYS A 199 6.21 -13.02 -10.06
CA LYS A 199 4.86 -13.01 -9.46
C LYS A 199 4.86 -12.27 -8.12
N LYS A 200 5.83 -12.57 -7.25
CA LYS A 200 5.95 -11.91 -5.95
C LYS A 200 6.23 -10.42 -6.11
N THR A 201 7.18 -10.05 -6.96
CA THR A 201 7.56 -8.65 -7.17
C THR A 201 6.43 -7.82 -7.79
N VAL A 202 5.68 -8.38 -8.75
CA VAL A 202 4.49 -7.74 -9.33
C VAL A 202 3.42 -7.47 -8.27
N GLN A 203 3.15 -8.43 -7.38
CA GLN A 203 2.18 -8.23 -6.29
C GLN A 203 2.60 -7.09 -5.34
N GLU A 204 3.87 -7.05 -4.95
CA GLU A 204 4.41 -5.99 -4.09
C GLU A 204 4.36 -4.61 -4.77
N LEU A 205 4.72 -4.53 -6.04
CA LEU A 205 4.64 -3.31 -6.85
C LEU A 205 3.20 -2.81 -7.02
N GLN A 206 2.24 -3.70 -7.20
CA GLN A 206 0.82 -3.33 -7.27
C GLN A 206 0.34 -2.70 -5.96
N GLN A 207 0.74 -3.28 -4.82
CA GLN A 207 0.41 -2.72 -3.50
C GLN A 207 1.08 -1.35 -3.31
N MET A 208 2.36 -1.20 -3.68
CA MET A 208 3.04 0.08 -3.67
C MET A 208 2.31 1.13 -4.52
N LYS A 209 1.97 0.80 -5.76
CA LYS A 209 1.26 1.70 -6.71
C LYS A 209 -0.07 2.16 -6.13
N LYS A 210 -0.81 1.26 -5.47
CA LYS A 210 -2.07 1.56 -4.77
C LYS A 210 -1.86 2.54 -3.61
N ASP A 211 -0.84 2.31 -2.79
CA ASP A 211 -0.52 3.14 -1.64
C ASP A 211 -0.02 4.54 -2.02
N VAL A 212 0.83 4.63 -3.05
CA VAL A 212 1.29 5.88 -3.66
C VAL A 212 0.09 6.67 -4.20
N LYS A 213 -0.81 6.03 -4.98
CA LYS A 213 -2.00 6.67 -5.53
C LYS A 213 -2.94 7.20 -4.44
N LYS A 214 -3.26 6.37 -3.44
CA LYS A 214 -4.11 6.75 -2.31
C LYS A 214 -3.50 7.91 -1.51
N THR A 215 -2.19 7.87 -1.27
CA THR A 215 -1.48 8.92 -0.54
C THR A 215 -1.44 10.22 -1.32
N ALA A 216 -1.18 10.18 -2.64
CA ALA A 216 -1.21 11.37 -3.50
C ALA A 216 -2.58 12.04 -3.51
N LYS A 217 -3.66 11.25 -3.56
CA LYS A 217 -5.03 11.76 -3.41
C LYS A 217 -5.23 12.42 -2.05
N THR A 218 -4.79 11.76 -0.98
CA THR A 218 -4.93 12.24 0.41
C THR A 218 -4.18 13.55 0.63
N PHE A 219 -2.95 13.67 0.12
CA PHE A 219 -2.18 14.92 0.17
C PHE A 219 -2.87 16.08 -0.53
N GLY A 220 -3.77 15.79 -1.49
CA GLY A 220 -4.58 16.82 -2.15
C GLY A 220 -5.56 17.54 -1.23
N TYR A 221 -5.91 16.95 -0.07
CA TYR A 221 -6.79 17.60 0.91
C TYR A 221 -6.03 18.51 1.89
N PHE A 222 -4.70 18.42 1.95
CA PHE A 222 -3.88 19.15 2.92
C PHE A 222 -2.97 20.17 2.21
N PRO A 223 -3.15 21.49 2.41
CA PRO A 223 -2.36 22.53 1.75
C PRO A 223 -0.84 22.34 1.89
N PHE A 224 -0.37 21.95 3.08
CA PHE A 224 1.05 21.72 3.38
C PHE A 224 1.68 20.56 2.59
N CYS A 225 0.86 19.66 2.02
CA CYS A 225 1.31 18.47 1.31
C CYS A 225 1.31 18.65 -0.22
N MET A 226 0.92 19.82 -0.74
CA MET A 226 0.73 20.03 -2.19
C MET A 226 2.01 19.84 -3.01
N LYS A 227 3.15 20.38 -2.57
CA LYS A 227 4.44 20.14 -3.25
C LYS A 227 4.79 18.64 -3.29
N LYS A 228 4.53 17.93 -2.19
CA LYS A 228 4.81 16.48 -2.05
C LYS A 228 3.87 15.64 -2.90
N LYS A 229 2.61 16.07 -3.10
CA LYS A 229 1.66 15.44 -4.01
C LYS A 229 2.17 15.45 -5.45
N THR A 230 2.75 16.57 -5.91
CA THR A 230 3.31 16.67 -7.27
C THR A 230 4.44 15.66 -7.46
N ILE A 231 5.39 15.59 -6.54
CA ILE A 231 6.49 14.60 -6.57
C ILE A 231 5.93 13.18 -6.55
N LEU A 232 4.91 12.92 -5.73
CA LEU A 232 4.33 11.59 -5.63
C LEU A 232 3.55 11.17 -6.88
N LYS A 233 2.96 12.12 -7.61
CA LYS A 233 2.32 11.89 -8.91
C LYS A 233 3.36 11.49 -9.95
N GLU A 234 4.52 12.12 -9.94
CA GLU A 234 5.64 11.74 -10.80
C GLU A 234 6.15 10.32 -10.47
N ILE A 235 6.37 10.02 -9.19
CA ILE A 235 6.76 8.67 -8.75
C ILE A 235 5.71 7.65 -9.18
N TYR A 236 4.42 7.95 -9.03
CA TYR A 236 3.34 7.06 -9.49
C TYR A 236 3.42 6.74 -10.98
N GLN A 237 3.68 7.75 -11.82
CA GLN A 237 3.83 7.57 -13.27
C GLN A 237 5.05 6.70 -13.59
N LYS A 238 6.20 6.99 -12.97
CA LYS A 238 7.42 6.19 -13.17
C LYS A 238 7.27 4.74 -12.66
N THR A 239 6.60 4.53 -11.53
CA THR A 239 6.28 3.19 -11.02
C THR A 239 5.31 2.42 -11.94
N LYS A 240 4.43 3.11 -12.70
CA LYS A 240 3.60 2.45 -13.73
C LYS A 240 4.49 1.77 -14.78
N GLN A 241 5.46 2.50 -15.34
CA GLN A 241 6.37 1.97 -16.36
C GLN A 241 7.16 0.74 -15.87
N ILE A 242 7.69 0.81 -14.64
CA ILE A 242 8.38 -0.34 -14.02
C ILE A 242 7.43 -1.54 -13.88
N SER A 243 6.22 -1.31 -13.37
CA SER A 243 5.21 -2.36 -13.22
C SER A 243 4.91 -3.05 -14.54
N ASP A 244 4.83 -2.28 -15.63
CA ASP A 244 4.53 -2.79 -16.96
C ASP A 244 5.71 -3.66 -17.46
N GLY A 245 6.96 -3.27 -17.19
CA GLY A 245 8.15 -4.08 -17.52
C GLY A 245 8.22 -5.42 -16.76
N TYR A 246 7.85 -5.46 -15.48
CA TYR A 246 7.72 -6.71 -14.74
C TYR A 246 6.60 -7.60 -15.28
N SER A 247 5.45 -7.02 -15.62
CA SER A 247 4.35 -7.74 -16.25
C SER A 247 4.74 -8.28 -17.63
N TYR A 248 5.50 -7.52 -18.41
CA TYR A 248 6.05 -7.99 -19.69
C TYR A 248 6.90 -9.25 -19.48
N LEU A 249 7.90 -9.20 -18.58
CA LEU A 249 8.75 -10.36 -18.30
C LEU A 249 7.91 -11.56 -17.87
N LEU A 250 6.95 -11.37 -16.97
CA LEU A 250 6.08 -12.44 -16.50
C LEU A 250 5.28 -13.10 -17.64
N ASN A 251 4.78 -12.29 -18.59
CA ASN A 251 3.98 -12.76 -19.71
C ASN A 251 4.82 -13.51 -20.75
N VAL A 252 6.03 -13.06 -21.04
CA VAL A 252 6.90 -13.72 -22.05
C VAL A 252 7.60 -14.97 -21.52
N THR A 253 7.67 -15.13 -20.19
CA THR A 253 8.42 -16.23 -19.56
C THR A 253 7.92 -17.61 -19.99
N GLU A 254 6.61 -17.83 -20.03
CA GLU A 254 6.08 -19.15 -20.40
C GLU A 254 6.38 -19.47 -21.87
N THR A 255 6.20 -18.49 -22.76
CA THR A 255 6.48 -18.65 -24.19
C THR A 255 7.95 -18.95 -24.46
N PHE A 256 8.88 -18.30 -23.73
CA PHE A 256 10.31 -18.61 -23.85
C PHE A 256 10.65 -20.01 -23.34
N LYS A 257 10.03 -20.46 -22.23
CA LYS A 257 10.22 -21.83 -21.73
C LYS A 257 9.73 -22.87 -22.72
N GLU A 258 8.51 -22.70 -23.24
CA GLU A 258 7.92 -23.63 -24.22
C GLU A 258 8.76 -23.70 -25.50
N TRP A 259 9.22 -22.54 -25.99
CA TRP A 259 10.06 -22.49 -27.19
C TRP A 259 11.43 -23.13 -26.97
N GLY A 260 12.07 -22.88 -25.81
CA GLY A 260 13.33 -23.52 -25.43
C GLY A 260 13.22 -25.06 -25.37
N SER A 261 12.16 -25.58 -24.76
CA SER A 261 11.89 -27.03 -24.69
C SER A 261 11.55 -27.68 -26.03
N SER A 262 11.14 -26.90 -27.04
CA SER A 262 10.78 -27.44 -28.35
C SER A 262 11.98 -27.77 -29.25
N GLU A 263 13.19 -27.36 -28.85
CA GLU A 263 14.43 -27.47 -29.64
C GLU A 263 14.39 -26.75 -31.02
N THR A 264 13.33 -26.00 -31.32
CA THR A 264 13.16 -25.28 -32.60
C THR A 264 13.78 -23.87 -32.61
N MET A 265 14.34 -23.41 -31.48
CA MET A 265 14.83 -22.05 -31.30
C MET A 265 16.25 -21.88 -31.86
N THR A 266 16.40 -21.09 -32.93
CA THR A 266 17.69 -20.93 -33.63
C THR A 266 18.63 -19.95 -32.91
N GLU A 267 19.93 -19.98 -33.24
CA GLU A 267 20.90 -18.99 -32.73
C GLU A 267 20.58 -17.55 -33.16
N ALA A 268 19.97 -17.37 -34.33
CA ALA A 268 19.49 -16.06 -34.76
C ALA A 268 18.34 -15.55 -33.87
N ASP A 269 17.38 -16.44 -33.54
CA ASP A 269 16.25 -16.12 -32.65
C ASP A 269 16.72 -15.75 -31.25
N LYS A 270 17.67 -16.51 -30.71
CA LYS A 270 18.35 -16.23 -29.44
C LYS A 270 18.98 -14.84 -29.44
N GLY A 271 19.74 -14.52 -30.49
CA GLY A 271 20.40 -13.22 -30.64
C GLY A 271 19.41 -12.06 -30.71
N VAL A 272 18.32 -12.23 -31.46
CA VAL A 272 17.25 -11.25 -31.62
C VAL A 272 16.59 -10.90 -30.28
N TRP A 273 16.06 -11.90 -29.57
CA TRP A 273 15.32 -11.69 -28.34
C TRP A 273 16.24 -11.29 -27.17
N SER A 274 17.48 -11.79 -27.16
CA SER A 274 18.49 -11.33 -26.20
C SER A 274 18.83 -9.84 -26.38
N ASN A 275 18.98 -9.38 -27.62
CA ASN A 275 19.22 -7.96 -27.91
C ASN A 275 18.00 -7.09 -27.53
N GLN A 276 16.78 -7.61 -27.68
CA GLN A 276 15.58 -6.94 -27.21
C GLN A 276 15.63 -6.70 -25.70
N MET A 277 15.99 -7.71 -24.91
CA MET A 277 16.12 -7.56 -23.45
C MET A 277 17.23 -6.56 -23.07
N LYS A 278 18.37 -6.57 -23.78
CA LYS A 278 19.44 -5.56 -23.58
C LYS A 278 18.97 -4.13 -23.87
N ARG A 279 18.13 -3.94 -24.89
CA ARG A 279 17.52 -2.64 -25.18
C ARG A 279 16.63 -2.18 -24.03
N PHE A 280 15.74 -3.05 -23.56
CA PHE A 280 14.87 -2.74 -22.42
C PHE A 280 15.65 -2.40 -21.16
N ASN A 281 16.74 -3.12 -20.88
CA ASN A 281 17.64 -2.78 -19.79
C ASN A 281 18.20 -1.34 -19.89
N ARG A 282 18.64 -0.93 -21.08
CA ARG A 282 19.15 0.44 -21.32
C ARG A 282 18.06 1.50 -21.11
N ASP A 283 16.84 1.23 -21.53
CA ASP A 283 15.71 2.16 -21.43
C ASP A 283 15.32 2.37 -19.94
N ILE A 284 15.33 1.31 -19.13
CA ILE A 284 15.18 1.43 -17.65
C ILE A 284 16.32 2.26 -17.04
N GLY A 285 17.55 2.11 -17.54
CA GLY A 285 18.68 2.93 -17.12
C GLY A 285 18.49 4.43 -17.36
N ASN A 286 17.81 4.81 -18.44
CA ASN A 286 17.48 6.19 -18.76
C ASN A 286 16.36 6.74 -17.85
N LEU A 287 15.35 5.93 -17.53
CA LEU A 287 14.28 6.30 -16.58
C LEU A 287 14.80 6.69 -15.20
N LYS A 288 15.96 6.15 -14.78
CA LYS A 288 16.65 6.56 -13.53
C LYS A 288 17.36 7.91 -13.62
N LYS A 289 17.87 8.29 -14.79
CA LYS A 289 18.79 9.45 -14.97
C LYS A 289 18.07 10.78 -15.19
N GLU A 290 16.84 10.80 -15.72
CA GLU A 290 16.17 12.04 -16.08
C GLU A 290 15.36 12.67 -14.93
N GLN A 291 15.78 13.88 -14.52
CA GLN A 291 15.04 14.83 -13.68
C GLN A 291 14.11 15.77 -14.49
N SER A 292 14.15 15.72 -15.82
CA SER A 292 13.27 16.50 -16.71
C SER A 292 13.43 16.02 -18.15
N PHE A 293 12.31 15.69 -18.84
CA PHE A 293 11.90 16.17 -20.17
C PHE A 293 11.07 15.16 -20.99
N SER A 294 10.15 15.75 -21.76
CA SER A 294 9.61 15.32 -23.06
C SER A 294 8.74 14.06 -23.15
N LYS A 295 7.62 14.25 -23.85
CA LYS A 295 6.81 13.20 -24.47
C LYS A 295 7.71 12.16 -25.17
N GLY A 296 7.48 10.89 -24.85
CA GLY A 296 7.92 9.76 -25.65
C GLY A 296 9.25 9.14 -25.25
N SER A 297 9.28 8.41 -24.12
CA SER A 297 10.16 7.23 -24.04
C SER A 297 9.55 6.15 -24.94
N ASN A 298 9.67 6.30 -26.26
CA ASN A 298 9.23 5.26 -27.17
C ASN A 298 10.20 4.09 -27.03
N PHE A 299 9.76 2.96 -26.46
CA PHE A 299 10.39 1.69 -26.79
C PHE A 299 10.51 1.57 -28.32
N PRO A 300 11.66 1.14 -28.86
CA PRO A 300 11.86 1.09 -30.31
C PRO A 300 10.86 0.15 -31.00
N SER A 301 10.55 0.47 -32.26
CA SER A 301 9.67 -0.32 -33.14
C SER A 301 10.10 -1.78 -33.23
N LEU A 302 9.12 -2.68 -33.37
CA LEU A 302 9.37 -4.10 -33.60
C LEU A 302 10.27 -4.35 -34.80
N LEU A 303 11.00 -5.46 -34.74
CA LEU A 303 11.80 -5.97 -35.86
C LEU A 303 10.93 -6.19 -37.12
N PRO A 304 11.52 -6.08 -38.33
CA PRO A 304 10.81 -6.21 -39.59
C PRO A 304 10.06 -7.55 -39.73
N ALA A 305 8.93 -7.53 -40.42
CA ALA A 305 7.98 -8.64 -40.51
C ALA A 305 8.52 -9.90 -41.21
N GLU A 306 9.60 -9.81 -41.98
CA GLU A 306 10.16 -10.89 -42.80
C GLU A 306 10.80 -12.05 -42.01
N GLN A 307 11.09 -11.88 -40.71
CA GLN A 307 11.71 -12.92 -39.87
C GLN A 307 10.72 -13.72 -39.00
N LEU A 308 9.40 -13.51 -39.14
CA LEU A 308 8.38 -13.88 -38.13
C LEU A 308 7.62 -15.21 -38.38
N ALA A 309 8.20 -16.19 -39.07
CA ALA A 309 7.45 -17.35 -39.58
C ALA A 309 7.05 -18.45 -38.56
N GLN A 310 7.03 -18.20 -37.25
CA GLN A 310 6.71 -19.22 -36.23
C GLN A 310 5.73 -18.73 -35.14
N GLN A 311 4.90 -19.64 -34.62
CA GLN A 311 3.85 -19.37 -33.62
C GLN A 311 4.39 -18.66 -32.35
N TYR A 312 5.57 -19.03 -31.88
CA TYR A 312 6.22 -18.41 -30.71
C TYR A 312 6.61 -16.95 -30.95
N HIS A 313 7.15 -16.63 -32.13
CA HIS A 313 7.46 -15.26 -32.54
C HIS A 313 6.22 -14.36 -32.56
N ILE A 314 5.11 -14.84 -33.13
CA ILE A 314 3.85 -14.08 -33.20
C ILE A 314 3.33 -13.74 -31.81
N SER A 315 3.34 -14.72 -30.89
CA SER A 315 2.92 -14.51 -29.50
C SER A 315 3.79 -13.47 -28.80
N LEU A 316 5.11 -13.62 -28.85
CA LEU A 316 6.05 -12.68 -28.22
C LEU A 316 5.96 -11.27 -28.83
N VAL A 317 5.81 -11.16 -30.14
CA VAL A 317 5.60 -9.89 -30.85
C VAL A 317 4.31 -9.21 -30.39
N GLN A 318 3.22 -9.96 -30.23
CA GLN A 318 1.95 -9.40 -29.78
C GLN A 318 2.04 -8.88 -28.35
N VAL A 319 2.64 -9.64 -27.43
CA VAL A 319 2.87 -9.21 -26.05
C VAL A 319 3.78 -7.98 -26.01
N THR A 320 4.82 -7.95 -26.84
CA THR A 320 5.74 -6.81 -26.96
C THR A 320 5.02 -5.56 -27.51
N LYS A 321 4.19 -5.71 -28.56
CA LYS A 321 3.36 -4.61 -29.09
C LYS A 321 2.45 -4.01 -28.02
N GLN A 322 1.79 -4.86 -27.24
CA GLN A 322 0.90 -4.41 -26.17
C GLN A 322 1.66 -3.65 -25.09
N PHE A 323 2.84 -4.15 -24.69
CA PHE A 323 3.70 -3.49 -23.72
C PHE A 323 4.15 -2.10 -24.21
N ILE A 324 4.65 -1.99 -25.44
CA ILE A 324 5.09 -0.72 -26.04
C ILE A 324 3.93 0.28 -26.16
N ASN A 325 2.75 -0.17 -26.58
CA ASN A 325 1.60 0.71 -26.75
C ASN A 325 0.99 1.21 -25.43
N GLN A 326 1.14 0.46 -24.33
CA GLN A 326 0.68 0.87 -22.99
C GLN A 326 1.50 2.02 -22.39
N GLU A 327 2.74 2.23 -22.86
CA GLU A 327 3.58 3.37 -22.46
C GLU A 327 3.19 4.67 -23.18
N ASN A 328 2.62 4.59 -24.38
CA ASN A 328 2.24 5.74 -25.20
C ASN A 328 0.85 6.33 -24.86
N ALA A 329 0.16 5.77 -23.85
CA ALA A 329 -1.19 6.15 -23.39
C ALA A 329 -1.22 6.64 -21.92
#